data_AF-A0A2M8AE78-F1
#
_entry.id   AF-A0A2M8AE78-F1
#
_cell.length_a   1.000
_cell.length_b   1.000
_cell.length_c   1.000
_cell.angle_alpha   90.00
_cell.angle_beta   90.00
_cell.angle_gamma   90.00
#
_symmetry.space_group_name_H-M   'P 1'
#
loop_
_entity.id
_entity.type
_entity.pdbx_description
1 polymer ?
#
loop_
_entity_poly.entity_id
_entity_poly.type
_entity_poly.pdbx_seq_one_letter_code
_entity_poly.pdbx_strand_id
1 'polypeptide(L)'
;MKKGKLIIILLLFPFIVYNQTITENSFILSGTVVDGLSNQPLVGGHLLTNRNIGTKTDELGEFTIIVYPKDTLKISYIGFKTIHYMVPYLENGKYLIKFKLFTDSIALAEIQIFPWPTYDEFKQAFVTLNKQEEQIKMEGVKMYQDRNIEPWEFPPLSIISNPISFLYDKLLDKRAKLRRRLERNRNTIRESLMDD
;
A
#
# COMPACT_ATOMS: atom_id res chain seq x y z
N MET A 1 8.91 29.37 -62.18
CA MET A 1 8.18 29.90 -61.00
C MET A 1 7.07 29.01 -60.42
N LYS A 2 6.57 27.95 -61.09
CA LYS A 2 5.47 27.11 -60.56
C LYS A 2 5.91 25.97 -59.61
N LYS A 3 7.10 25.37 -59.83
CA LYS A 3 7.61 24.23 -59.03
C LYS A 3 7.97 24.59 -57.58
N GLY A 4 8.52 25.80 -57.35
CA GLY A 4 8.87 26.26 -56.00
C GLY A 4 7.66 26.50 -55.09
N LYS A 5 6.52 26.96 -55.65
CA LYS A 5 5.27 27.13 -54.89
C LYS A 5 4.70 25.79 -54.39
N LEU A 6 4.90 24.72 -55.15
CA LEU A 6 4.39 23.38 -54.82
C LEU A 6 5.19 22.73 -53.67
N ILE A 7 6.50 23.00 -53.61
CA ILE A 7 7.38 22.57 -52.51
C ILE A 7 7.03 23.31 -51.20
N ILE A 8 6.72 24.60 -51.27
CA ILE A 8 6.31 25.40 -50.11
C ILE A 8 4.97 24.89 -49.54
N ILE A 9 4.02 24.53 -50.40
CA ILE A 9 2.74 23.91 -49.98
C ILE A 9 2.95 22.54 -49.32
N LEU A 10 3.85 21.71 -49.85
CA LEU A 10 4.17 20.40 -49.28
C LEU A 10 4.84 20.52 -47.91
N LEU A 11 5.70 21.52 -47.72
CA LEU A 11 6.45 21.75 -46.48
C LEU A 11 5.59 22.38 -45.36
N LEU A 12 4.48 23.04 -45.71
CA LEU A 12 3.51 23.60 -44.76
C LEU A 12 2.39 22.61 -44.36
N PHE A 13 2.23 21.50 -45.07
CA PHE A 13 1.23 20.47 -44.78
C PHE A 13 1.31 19.86 -43.36
N PRO A 14 2.49 19.55 -42.78
CA PRO A 14 2.55 18.95 -41.45
C PRO A 14 2.10 19.90 -40.32
N PHE A 15 2.05 21.22 -40.54
CA PHE A 15 1.60 22.17 -39.51
C PHE A 15 0.08 22.13 -39.26
N ILE A 16 -0.72 21.65 -40.22
CA ILE A 16 -2.18 21.62 -40.12
C ILE A 16 -2.66 20.39 -39.34
N VAL A 17 -1.88 19.30 -39.34
CA VAL A 17 -2.28 18.00 -38.79
C VAL A 17 -2.12 17.91 -37.26
N TYR A 18 -1.43 18.86 -36.62
CA TYR A 18 -1.15 18.83 -35.17
C TYR A 18 -2.27 19.33 -34.24
N ASN A 19 -3.47 19.67 -34.73
CA ASN A 19 -4.56 20.24 -33.90
C ASN A 19 -5.77 19.30 -33.69
N GLN A 20 -5.55 18.01 -33.45
CA GLN A 20 -6.61 17.12 -32.97
C GLN A 20 -6.58 17.06 -31.43
N THR A 21 -7.17 18.05 -30.76
CA THR A 21 -7.55 17.90 -29.35
C THR A 21 -8.91 17.21 -29.31
N ILE A 22 -8.95 15.92 -28.96
CA ILE A 22 -10.18 15.26 -28.55
C ILE A 22 -10.54 15.84 -27.18
N THR A 23 -11.21 16.99 -27.15
CA THR A 23 -11.85 17.49 -25.94
C THR A 23 -13.06 16.61 -25.68
N GLU A 24 -12.87 15.58 -24.87
CA GLU A 24 -14.00 14.94 -24.23
C GLU A 24 -14.65 15.98 -23.30
N ASN A 25 -15.87 16.42 -23.63
CA ASN A 25 -16.59 17.39 -22.80
C ASN A 25 -16.84 16.79 -21.41
N SER A 26 -16.05 17.19 -20.42
CA SER A 26 -16.34 16.93 -19.01
C SER A 26 -17.43 17.85 -18.50
N PHE A 27 -18.23 17.39 -17.55
CA PHE A 27 -19.20 18.23 -16.86
C PHE A 27 -19.18 17.97 -15.35
N ILE A 28 -19.81 18.88 -14.60
CA ILE A 28 -19.86 18.82 -13.14
C ILE A 28 -21.14 18.08 -12.73
N LEU A 29 -20.95 16.99 -12.00
CA LEU A 29 -22.00 16.23 -11.36
C LEU A 29 -22.06 16.62 -9.88
N SER A 30 -23.22 17.09 -9.44
CA SER A 30 -23.50 17.39 -8.04
C SER A 30 -24.65 16.52 -7.55
N GLY A 31 -24.76 16.32 -6.24
CA GLY A 31 -25.82 15.48 -5.71
C GLY A 31 -25.69 15.20 -4.23
N THR A 32 -26.54 14.30 -3.75
CA THR A 32 -26.56 13.87 -2.35
C THR A 32 -26.59 12.35 -2.27
N VAL A 33 -25.85 11.78 -1.32
CA VAL A 33 -25.88 10.36 -0.99
C VAL A 33 -26.58 10.19 0.36
N VAL A 34 -27.59 9.32 0.41
CA VAL A 34 -28.37 9.04 1.61
C VAL A 34 -28.52 7.54 1.84
N ASP A 35 -28.87 7.18 3.07
CA ASP A 35 -29.34 5.85 3.41
C ASP A 35 -30.70 5.58 2.74
N GLY A 36 -30.83 4.45 2.05
CA GLY A 36 -32.05 4.03 1.37
C GLY A 36 -33.22 3.71 2.30
N LEU A 37 -32.96 3.33 3.56
CA LEU A 37 -33.98 3.04 4.56
C LEU A 37 -34.36 4.30 5.34
N SER A 38 -33.39 4.93 5.99
CA SER A 38 -33.65 6.06 6.89
C SER A 38 -33.71 7.42 6.18
N ASN A 39 -33.28 7.52 4.92
CA ASN A 39 -33.06 8.78 4.19
C ASN A 39 -32.10 9.76 4.89
N GLN A 40 -31.32 9.30 5.88
CA GLN A 40 -30.29 10.14 6.51
C GLN A 40 -29.12 10.38 5.56
N PRO A 41 -28.51 11.58 5.58
CA PRO A 41 -27.34 11.87 4.77
C PRO A 41 -26.15 10.99 5.19
N LEU A 42 -25.44 10.44 4.21
CA LEU A 42 -24.25 9.64 4.45
C LEU A 42 -23.01 10.54 4.34
N VAL A 43 -22.38 10.83 5.48
CA VAL A 43 -21.24 11.75 5.61
C VAL A 43 -19.92 11.03 5.42
N GLY A 44 -19.06 11.52 4.51
CA GLY A 44 -17.78 10.86 4.20
C GLY A 44 -17.90 9.64 3.28
N GLY A 45 -19.00 9.48 2.55
CA GLY A 45 -19.13 8.51 1.47
C GLY A 45 -18.17 8.80 0.33
N HIS A 46 -17.61 7.75 -0.24
CA HIS A 46 -16.60 7.84 -1.29
C HIS A 46 -17.25 7.72 -2.67
N LEU A 47 -16.88 8.63 -3.57
CA LEU A 47 -17.25 8.58 -4.97
C LEU A 47 -15.97 8.53 -5.81
N LEU A 48 -15.86 7.54 -6.69
CA LEU A 48 -14.68 7.33 -7.53
C LEU A 48 -15.10 7.04 -8.97
N THR A 49 -14.55 7.79 -9.91
CA THR A 49 -14.69 7.51 -11.35
C THR A 49 -13.66 6.48 -11.82
N ASN A 50 -13.93 5.80 -12.94
CA ASN A 50 -12.95 4.93 -13.61
C ASN A 50 -11.64 5.64 -14.01
N ARG A 51 -11.63 6.99 -14.01
CA ARG A 51 -10.45 7.82 -14.34
C ARG A 51 -9.64 8.24 -13.13
N ASN A 52 -9.85 7.60 -11.98
CA ASN A 52 -9.22 7.93 -10.69
C ASN A 52 -9.50 9.34 -10.16
N ILE A 53 -10.51 10.03 -10.71
CA ILE A 53 -11.06 11.25 -10.10
C ILE A 53 -12.03 10.81 -9.01
N GLY A 54 -11.88 11.34 -7.81
CA GLY A 54 -12.73 11.00 -6.68
C GLY A 54 -13.07 12.21 -5.81
N THR A 55 -14.17 12.10 -5.08
CA THR A 55 -14.60 13.08 -4.08
C THR A 55 -15.22 12.34 -2.88
N LYS A 56 -15.49 13.08 -1.81
CA LYS A 56 -16.23 12.58 -0.65
C LYS A 56 -17.48 13.41 -0.43
N THR A 57 -18.47 12.84 0.24
CA THR A 57 -19.64 13.60 0.69
C THR A 57 -19.34 14.45 1.91
N ASP A 58 -20.00 15.61 1.99
CA ASP A 58 -19.92 16.55 3.11
C ASP A 58 -20.88 16.17 4.27
N GLU A 59 -20.98 17.01 5.30
CA GLU A 59 -21.85 16.83 6.47
C GLU A 59 -23.34 16.68 6.13
N LEU A 60 -23.77 17.26 5.00
CA LEU A 60 -25.13 17.13 4.48
C LEU A 60 -25.29 15.95 3.50
N GLY A 61 -24.26 15.12 3.32
CA GLY A 61 -24.23 14.03 2.34
C GLY A 61 -24.08 14.52 0.90
N GLU A 62 -23.79 15.80 0.68
CA GLU A 62 -23.65 16.41 -0.64
C GLU A 62 -22.27 16.17 -1.23
N PHE A 63 -22.19 16.05 -2.56
CA PHE A 63 -20.92 15.90 -3.28
C PHE A 63 -20.93 16.72 -4.57
N THR A 64 -19.73 17.03 -5.06
CA THR A 64 -19.51 17.58 -6.40
C THR A 64 -18.26 16.93 -7.00
N ILE A 65 -18.37 16.45 -8.23
CA ILE A 65 -17.30 15.74 -8.95
C ILE A 65 -17.35 16.04 -10.44
N ILE A 66 -16.17 16.11 -11.07
CA ILE A 66 -16.05 16.24 -12.53
C ILE A 66 -16.11 14.85 -13.14
N VAL A 67 -17.01 14.64 -14.10
CA VAL A 67 -17.23 13.37 -14.78
C VAL A 67 -17.19 13.55 -16.29
N TYR A 68 -16.88 12.48 -17.00
CA TYR A 68 -16.96 12.44 -18.45
C TYR A 68 -18.12 11.55 -18.90
N PRO A 69 -18.69 11.80 -20.08
CA PRO A 69 -19.72 10.94 -20.64
C PRO A 69 -19.27 9.48 -20.72
N LYS A 70 -20.16 8.55 -20.38
CA LYS A 70 -19.92 7.10 -20.35
C LYS A 70 -18.92 6.63 -19.28
N ASP A 71 -18.47 7.48 -18.38
CA ASP A 71 -17.73 7.04 -17.20
C ASP A 71 -18.63 6.23 -16.26
N THR A 72 -18.01 5.34 -15.48
CA THR A 72 -18.68 4.70 -14.34
C THR A 72 -18.25 5.38 -13.05
N LEU A 73 -19.24 5.75 -12.24
CA LEU A 73 -19.08 6.29 -10.91
C LEU A 73 -19.35 5.19 -9.89
N LYS A 74 -18.32 4.81 -9.14
CA LYS A 74 -18.39 3.89 -8.01
C LYS A 74 -18.69 4.68 -6.74
N ILE A 75 -19.76 4.33 -6.05
CA ILE A 75 -20.20 4.99 -4.82
C ILE A 75 -20.18 3.96 -3.69
N SER A 76 -19.40 4.21 -2.66
CA SER A 76 -19.18 3.29 -1.55
C SER A 76 -19.20 4.00 -0.19
N TYR A 77 -19.72 3.32 0.82
CA TYR A 77 -19.75 3.78 2.20
C TYR A 77 -19.58 2.58 3.13
N ILE A 78 -18.94 2.77 4.29
CA ILE A 78 -18.63 1.69 5.24
C ILE A 78 -19.93 1.07 5.78
N GLY A 79 -20.07 -0.25 5.65
CA GLY A 79 -21.27 -0.99 6.07
C GLY A 79 -22.45 -0.91 5.07
N PHE A 80 -22.22 -0.37 3.88
CA PHE A 80 -23.23 -0.28 2.82
C PHE A 80 -22.75 -0.94 1.54
N LYS A 81 -23.71 -1.40 0.74
CA LYS A 81 -23.46 -2.02 -0.55
C LYS A 81 -22.97 -0.97 -1.55
N THR A 82 -21.84 -1.26 -2.19
CA THR A 82 -21.29 -0.39 -3.24
C THR A 82 -22.17 -0.45 -4.49
N ILE A 83 -22.47 0.71 -5.07
CA ILE A 83 -23.21 0.83 -6.34
C ILE A 83 -22.31 1.41 -7.44
N HIS A 84 -22.61 1.04 -8.68
CA HIS A 84 -21.94 1.57 -9.87
C HIS A 84 -22.99 2.28 -10.73
N TYR A 85 -22.73 3.53 -11.06
CA TYR A 85 -23.62 4.37 -11.85
C TYR A 85 -22.93 4.76 -13.15
N MET A 86 -23.56 4.47 -14.30
CA MET A 86 -23.06 4.89 -15.60
C MET A 86 -23.51 6.34 -15.87
N VAL A 87 -22.54 7.22 -16.08
CA VAL A 87 -22.77 8.64 -16.34
C VAL A 87 -23.35 8.80 -17.75
N PRO A 88 -24.56 9.39 -17.91
CA PRO A 88 -25.16 9.61 -19.22
C PRO A 88 -24.38 10.67 -20.01
N TYR A 89 -24.53 10.65 -21.34
CA TYR A 89 -24.02 11.72 -22.19
C TYR A 89 -24.91 12.97 -22.02
N LEU A 90 -24.29 14.07 -21.62
CA LEU A 90 -24.94 15.37 -21.46
C LEU A 90 -24.10 16.41 -22.20
N GLU A 91 -24.74 17.18 -23.08
CA GLU A 91 -24.03 18.17 -23.89
C GLU A 91 -23.60 19.39 -23.07
N ASN A 92 -24.37 19.78 -22.06
CA ASN A 92 -24.09 20.90 -21.14
C ASN A 92 -24.89 20.77 -19.83
N GLY A 93 -24.27 21.12 -18.69
CA GLY A 93 -25.01 21.42 -17.45
C GLY A 93 -24.43 20.86 -16.15
N LYS A 94 -24.90 21.43 -15.03
CA LYS A 94 -24.78 20.83 -13.69
C LYS A 94 -25.92 19.84 -13.52
N TYR A 95 -25.60 18.58 -13.24
CA TYR A 95 -26.61 17.55 -12.99
C TYR A 95 -26.74 17.33 -11.49
N LEU A 96 -27.97 17.34 -10.95
CA LEU A 96 -28.25 17.08 -9.53
C LEU A 96 -28.90 15.71 -9.38
N ILE A 97 -28.25 14.78 -8.68
CA ILE A 97 -28.75 13.42 -8.49
C ILE A 97 -28.79 13.04 -7.00
N LYS A 98 -29.73 12.16 -6.63
CA LYS A 98 -29.81 11.59 -5.29
C LYS A 98 -29.52 10.10 -5.34
N PHE A 99 -28.45 9.67 -4.69
CA PHE A 99 -28.09 8.26 -4.56
C PHE A 99 -28.58 7.70 -3.23
N LYS A 100 -29.14 6.49 -3.26
CA LYS A 100 -29.57 5.74 -2.08
C LYS A 100 -28.70 4.49 -1.95
N LEU A 101 -27.99 4.37 -0.83
CA LEU A 101 -27.23 3.16 -0.50
C LEU A 101 -28.01 2.32 0.52
N PHE A 102 -27.88 0.99 0.43
CA PHE A 102 -28.47 0.07 1.39
C PHE A 102 -27.39 -0.64 2.19
N THR A 103 -27.66 -0.90 3.46
CA THR A 103 -26.74 -1.60 4.37
C THR A 103 -26.36 -2.97 3.80
N ASP A 104 -25.06 -3.27 3.85
CA ASP A 104 -24.52 -4.58 3.51
C ASP A 104 -24.02 -5.22 4.81
N SER A 105 -24.79 -6.15 5.35
CA SER A 105 -24.44 -6.84 6.60
C SER A 105 -23.36 -7.87 6.30
N ILE A 106 -22.10 -7.54 6.55
CA ILE A 106 -21.02 -8.53 6.61
C ILE A 106 -21.18 -9.28 7.93
N ALA A 107 -21.65 -10.52 7.88
CA ALA A 107 -21.66 -11.39 9.05
C ALA A 107 -20.22 -11.79 9.37
N LEU A 108 -19.66 -11.23 10.46
CA LEU A 108 -18.38 -11.69 10.98
C LEU A 108 -18.59 -13.03 11.69
N ALA A 109 -17.65 -13.97 11.51
CA ALA A 109 -17.67 -15.20 12.29
C ALA A 109 -17.45 -14.88 13.77
N GLU A 110 -18.29 -15.44 14.64
CA GLU A 110 -18.10 -15.33 16.09
C GLU A 110 -16.82 -16.08 16.49
N ILE A 111 -15.88 -15.37 17.11
CA ILE A 111 -14.67 -15.98 17.67
C ILE A 111 -14.87 -16.13 19.17
N GLN A 112 -15.03 -17.37 19.62
CA GLN A 112 -15.08 -17.68 21.05
C GLN A 112 -13.64 -17.71 21.59
N ILE A 113 -13.32 -16.75 22.48
CA ILE A 113 -12.02 -16.69 23.15
C ILE A 113 -12.13 -17.43 24.47
N PHE A 114 -11.47 -18.58 24.56
CA PHE A 114 -11.40 -19.36 25.79
C PHE A 114 -10.20 -18.91 26.63
N PRO A 115 -10.38 -18.65 27.94
CA PRO A 115 -9.26 -18.42 28.83
C PRO A 115 -8.47 -19.72 29.01
N TRP A 116 -7.15 -19.63 28.93
CA TRP A 116 -6.27 -20.76 29.23
C TRP A 116 -6.20 -20.98 30.75
N PRO A 117 -6.20 -22.23 31.24
CA PRO A 117 -6.19 -22.52 32.67
C PRO A 117 -4.97 -21.97 33.39
N THR A 118 -3.80 -21.98 32.74
CA THR A 118 -2.53 -21.49 33.29
C THR A 118 -1.68 -20.77 32.24
N TYR A 119 -0.79 -19.89 32.69
CA TYR A 119 0.12 -19.14 31.81
C TYR A 119 1.11 -20.05 31.06
N ASP A 120 1.59 -21.12 31.71
CA ASP A 120 2.55 -22.04 31.09
C ASP A 120 1.94 -22.85 29.95
N GLU A 121 0.69 -23.29 30.11
CA GLU A 121 -0.07 -23.96 29.03
C GLU A 121 -0.32 -23.02 27.85
N PHE A 122 -0.72 -21.77 28.12
CA PHE A 122 -0.82 -20.75 27.08
C PHE A 122 0.50 -20.55 26.34
N LYS A 123 1.61 -20.44 27.08
CA LYS A 123 2.93 -20.21 26.49
C LYS A 123 3.36 -21.37 25.59
N GLN A 124 3.15 -22.62 26.02
CA GLN A 124 3.47 -23.78 25.19
C GLN A 124 2.55 -23.88 23.97
N ALA A 125 1.25 -23.65 24.13
CA ALA A 125 0.29 -23.65 23.03
C ALA A 125 0.60 -22.54 22.02
N PHE A 126 0.96 -21.34 22.49
CA PHE A 126 1.31 -20.20 21.64
C PHE A 126 2.61 -20.44 20.85
N VAL A 127 3.63 -21.03 21.48
CA VAL A 127 4.90 -21.38 20.80
C VAL A 127 4.71 -22.50 19.78
N THR A 128 3.84 -23.46 20.08
CA THR A 128 3.54 -24.61 19.20
C THR A 128 2.51 -24.27 18.13
N LEU A 129 1.86 -23.10 18.24
CA LEU A 129 0.85 -22.64 17.30
C LEU A 129 1.50 -22.48 15.92
N ASN A 130 1.25 -23.46 15.05
CA ASN A 130 1.71 -23.40 13.68
C ASN A 130 0.77 -22.48 12.90
N LYS A 131 1.05 -21.18 12.97
CA LYS A 131 0.29 -20.17 12.24
C LYS A 131 0.57 -20.37 10.76
N GLN A 132 -0.38 -20.96 10.03
CA GLN A 132 -0.46 -20.72 8.60
C GLN A 132 -0.78 -19.24 8.46
N GLU A 133 0.21 -18.43 8.13
CA GLU A 133 0.00 -17.03 7.82
C GLU A 133 -0.91 -16.98 6.60
N GLU A 134 -2.21 -16.82 6.84
CA GLU A 134 -3.12 -16.40 5.79
C GLU A 134 -2.57 -15.08 5.26
N GLN A 135 -2.07 -15.13 4.03
CA GLN A 135 -1.61 -13.94 3.34
C GLN A 135 -2.84 -13.06 3.13
N ILE A 136 -3.06 -12.11 4.03
CA ILE A 136 -4.08 -11.08 3.87
C ILE A 136 -3.68 -10.30 2.62
N LYS A 137 -4.36 -10.54 1.50
CA LYS A 137 -4.19 -9.76 0.27
C LYS A 137 -5.29 -8.71 0.24
N MET A 138 -4.92 -7.47 0.57
CA MET A 138 -5.79 -6.32 0.35
C MET A 138 -5.61 -5.84 -1.09
N GLU A 139 -6.68 -5.90 -1.89
CA GLU A 139 -6.65 -5.51 -3.29
C GLU A 139 -6.30 -4.01 -3.44
N GLY A 140 -5.31 -3.69 -4.27
CA GLY A 140 -4.87 -2.32 -4.51
C GLY A 140 -3.89 -1.74 -3.47
N VAL A 141 -3.57 -2.47 -2.39
CA VAL A 141 -2.60 -2.05 -1.39
C VAL A 141 -1.30 -2.82 -1.57
N LYS A 142 -0.17 -2.12 -1.80
CA LYS A 142 1.16 -2.74 -1.71
C LYS A 142 1.42 -3.03 -0.24
N MET A 143 1.35 -4.30 0.14
CA MET A 143 1.74 -4.72 1.47
C MET A 143 3.23 -4.42 1.68
N TYR A 144 3.59 -4.03 2.91
CA TYR A 144 4.99 -4.01 3.31
C TYR A 144 5.52 -5.44 3.17
N GLN A 145 6.32 -5.67 2.14
CA GLN A 145 7.18 -6.84 2.11
C GLN A 145 8.31 -6.50 3.06
N ASP A 146 8.42 -7.25 4.15
CA ASP A 146 9.63 -7.23 4.94
C ASP A 146 10.78 -7.43 3.96
N ARG A 147 11.59 -6.39 3.78
CA ARG A 147 12.81 -6.54 2.99
C ARG A 147 13.56 -7.65 3.70
N ASN A 148 13.86 -8.74 3.00
CA ASN A 148 14.90 -9.66 3.42
C ASN A 148 16.19 -8.85 3.44
N ILE A 149 16.42 -8.13 4.53
CA ILE A 149 17.68 -7.46 4.82
C ILE A 149 18.56 -8.63 5.21
N GLU A 150 19.27 -9.18 4.22
CA GLU A 150 20.40 -10.04 4.58
C GLU A 150 21.28 -9.22 5.54
N PRO A 151 21.61 -9.77 6.72
CA PRO A 151 22.42 -9.05 7.69
C PRO A 151 23.65 -8.50 6.98
N TRP A 152 23.92 -7.20 7.13
CA TRP A 152 25.04 -6.55 6.46
C TRP A 152 26.35 -7.31 6.75
N GLU A 153 26.82 -8.09 5.78
CA GLU A 153 28.11 -8.77 5.87
C GLU A 153 29.19 -7.77 5.47
N PHE A 154 30.08 -7.44 6.41
CA PHE A 154 31.25 -6.64 6.08
C PHE A 154 32.14 -7.47 5.14
N PRO A 155 32.42 -7.03 3.91
CA PRO A 155 33.35 -7.75 3.04
C PRO A 155 34.70 -7.84 3.77
N PRO A 156 35.33 -9.02 3.85
CA PRO A 156 36.60 -9.16 4.54
C PRO A 156 37.62 -8.25 3.84
N LEU A 157 38.07 -7.22 4.54
CA LEU A 157 39.08 -6.29 4.05
C LEU A 157 40.33 -7.09 3.62
N SER A 158 40.83 -6.85 2.42
CA SER A 158 42.01 -7.53 1.88
C SER A 158 43.25 -7.20 2.72
N ILE A 159 43.67 -8.16 3.54
CA ILE A 159 44.76 -8.07 4.54
C ILE A 159 46.15 -7.79 3.92
N ILE A 160 46.26 -7.82 2.59
CA ILE A 160 47.55 -7.93 1.90
C ILE A 160 48.23 -6.57 1.65
N SER A 161 47.51 -5.44 1.69
CA SER A 161 48.09 -4.14 1.27
C SER A 161 48.43 -3.16 2.39
N ASN A 162 47.99 -3.37 3.64
CA ASN A 162 48.15 -2.36 4.70
C ASN A 162 48.82 -2.87 5.98
N PRO A 163 50.06 -2.43 6.29
CA PRO A 163 50.80 -2.89 7.46
C PRO A 163 50.16 -2.47 8.80
N ILE A 164 49.39 -1.38 8.85
CA ILE A 164 48.71 -0.93 10.07
C ILE A 164 47.58 -1.90 10.42
N SER A 165 46.85 -2.43 9.43
CA SER A 165 45.81 -3.44 9.64
C SER A 165 46.40 -4.79 10.08
N PHE A 166 47.56 -5.19 9.54
CA PHE A 166 48.26 -6.40 10.00
C PHE A 166 48.74 -6.26 11.46
N LEU A 167 49.22 -5.08 11.85
CA LEU A 167 49.60 -4.81 13.24
C LEU A 167 48.39 -4.81 14.17
N TYR A 168 47.26 -4.24 13.75
CA TYR A 168 46.02 -4.25 14.55
C TYR A 168 45.49 -5.68 14.75
N ASP A 169 45.50 -6.52 13.73
CA ASP A 169 45.05 -7.91 13.83
C ASP A 169 46.02 -8.77 14.66
N LYS A 170 47.34 -8.60 14.50
CA LYS A 170 48.32 -9.43 15.22
C LYS A 170 48.57 -8.98 16.67
N LEU A 171 48.37 -7.70 17.00
CA LEU A 171 48.67 -7.14 18.34
C LEU A 171 47.41 -6.78 19.15
N LEU A 172 46.29 -6.42 18.50
CA LEU A 172 45.09 -5.89 19.15
C LEU A 172 43.84 -6.77 18.94
N ASP A 173 44.02 -8.07 18.69
CA ASP A 173 42.90 -8.99 18.54
C ASP A 173 42.11 -9.18 19.85
N LYS A 174 40.97 -8.48 19.94
CA LYS A 174 39.99 -8.63 21.02
C LYS A 174 39.43 -10.05 21.07
N ARG A 175 39.39 -10.79 19.95
CA ARG A 175 38.93 -12.19 19.89
C ARG A 175 39.94 -13.13 20.53
N ALA A 176 41.23 -13.00 20.26
CA ALA A 176 42.28 -13.75 20.96
C ALA A 176 42.27 -13.48 22.48
N LYS A 177 42.07 -12.22 22.90
CA LYS A 177 41.97 -11.87 24.33
C LYS A 177 40.75 -12.50 25.01
N LEU A 178 39.61 -12.58 24.30
CA LEU A 178 38.41 -13.25 24.78
C LEU A 178 38.61 -14.76 24.87
N ARG A 179 39.20 -15.41 23.85
CA ARG A 179 39.51 -16.86 23.87
C ARG A 179 40.41 -17.23 25.04
N ARG A 180 41.49 -16.47 25.28
CA ARG A 180 42.38 -16.66 26.43
C ARG A 180 41.67 -16.45 27.78
N ARG A 181 40.64 -15.61 27.84
CA ARG A 181 39.83 -15.42 29.05
C ARG A 181 38.90 -16.61 29.29
N LEU A 182 38.27 -17.11 28.23
CA LEU A 182 37.41 -18.30 28.29
C LEU A 182 38.21 -19.55 28.66
N GLU A 183 39.41 -19.73 28.10
CA GLU A 183 40.30 -20.84 28.45
C GLU A 183 40.74 -20.78 29.91
N ARG A 184 41.10 -19.59 30.41
CA ARG A 184 41.40 -19.40 31.84
C ARG A 184 40.23 -19.77 32.72
N ASN A 185 39.03 -19.26 32.41
CA ASN A 185 37.81 -19.59 33.16
C ASN A 185 37.51 -21.11 33.11
N ARG A 186 37.70 -21.73 31.95
CA ARG A 186 37.48 -23.18 31.79
C ARG A 186 38.48 -24.00 32.61
N ASN A 187 39.74 -23.58 32.66
CA ASN A 187 40.77 -24.28 33.43
C ASN A 187 40.54 -24.13 34.94
N THR A 188 40.19 -22.92 35.42
CA THR A 188 39.85 -22.71 36.84
C THR A 188 38.64 -23.55 37.27
N ILE A 189 37.65 -23.70 36.39
CA ILE A 189 36.49 -24.56 36.66
C ILE A 189 36.89 -26.05 36.67
N ARG A 190 37.80 -26.49 35.80
CA ARG A 190 38.29 -27.88 35.80
C ARG A 190 39.12 -28.20 37.05
N GLU A 191 39.99 -27.28 37.47
CA GLU A 191 40.80 -27.43 38.69
C GLU A 191 39.89 -27.50 39.93
N SER A 192 38.87 -26.64 40.03
CA SER A 192 37.91 -26.70 41.15
C SER A 192 37.05 -27.97 41.19
N LEU A 193 36.93 -28.69 40.06
CA LEU A 193 36.21 -29.96 39.96
C LEU A 193 37.11 -31.18 40.16
N MET A 194 38.43 -30.99 40.30
CA MET A 194 39.43 -32.04 40.55
C MET A 194 39.87 -32.10 42.02
N ASP A 195 39.56 -31.05 42.81
CA ASP A 195 39.85 -30.94 44.24
C ASP A 195 38.71 -31.48 45.15
N ASP A 196 37.61 -31.97 44.56
CA ASP A 196 36.50 -32.72 45.21
C ASP A 196 36.58 -34.22 44.87
#